data_AF-A0A1G3UHD3-F1
#
_entry.id   AF-A0A1G3UHD3-F1
#
_cell.length_a   1.000
_cell.length_b   1.000
_cell.length_c   1.000
_cell.angle_alpha   90.00
_cell.angle_beta   90.00
_cell.angle_gamma   90.00
#
_symmetry.space_group_name_H-M   'P 1'
#
loop_
_entity.id
_entity.type
_entity.pdbx_description
1 polymer ?
#
loop_
_entity_poly.entity_id
_entity_poly.type
_entity_poly.pdbx_seq_one_letter_code
_entity_poly.pdbx_strand_id
1 'polypeptide(L)'
;MDASYITASAASAQAFKTATLLKTLNVNSLITGELGVGKKSLACYILPDAPIFDASNHDELLSTLESVNKVIITNLENSPNIKKIFEIVHDNSIRVVATARSSYSNEFADKLFSVKFDIPPLRERPEDVEELIQQFIKEASLLFCSKGVFKFRNFKPDLTQNSNSLRRQVMIHFLLQDINENELMEIFYNYLVDRLGSQSDYKNFLHLYEAPLIKAGFDKFKSQLQLSDRLGLNRNTLRKKIAENDKYL
;
A
#
# COMPACT_ATOMS: atom_id res chain seq x y z
N MET A 1 1.04 -4.51 -16.97
CA MET A 1 2.38 -4.20 -16.41
C MET A 1 2.78 -5.38 -15.55
N ASP A 2 3.71 -6.18 -16.02
CA ASP A 2 4.19 -7.38 -15.32
C ASP A 2 4.88 -6.97 -14.02
N ALA A 3 4.14 -7.05 -12.92
CA ALA A 3 4.71 -6.88 -11.60
C ALA A 3 5.58 -8.11 -11.32
N SER A 4 6.87 -8.04 -11.64
CA SER A 4 7.87 -8.98 -11.14
C SER A 4 7.73 -9.04 -9.62
N TYR A 5 7.37 -10.21 -9.08
CA TYR A 5 7.31 -10.41 -7.64
C TYR A 5 8.72 -10.25 -7.06
N ILE A 6 8.87 -9.39 -6.06
CA ILE A 6 10.17 -9.09 -5.45
C ILE A 6 10.57 -10.23 -4.51
N THR A 7 11.85 -10.64 -4.60
CA THR A 7 12.41 -11.83 -3.95
C THR A 7 13.72 -11.56 -3.21
N ALA A 8 13.94 -10.34 -2.72
CA ALA A 8 15.19 -9.95 -2.08
C ALA A 8 15.39 -10.65 -0.71
N SER A 9 14.31 -10.84 0.06
CA SER A 9 14.36 -11.57 1.33
C SER A 9 14.33 -13.09 1.14
N ALA A 10 14.87 -13.83 2.11
CA ALA A 10 14.87 -15.30 2.07
C ALA A 10 13.43 -15.87 2.05
N ALA A 11 12.51 -15.23 2.78
CA ALA A 11 11.12 -15.64 2.87
C ALA A 11 10.34 -15.37 1.57
N SER A 12 10.60 -14.25 0.89
CA SER A 12 10.01 -13.97 -0.43
C SER A 12 10.59 -14.87 -1.51
N ALA A 13 11.90 -15.15 -1.47
CA ALA A 13 12.54 -16.11 -2.37
C ALA A 13 11.99 -17.53 -2.19
N GLN A 14 11.72 -17.96 -0.95
CA GLN A 14 11.09 -19.26 -0.69
C GLN A 14 9.65 -19.29 -1.23
N ALA A 15 8.84 -18.26 -0.97
CA ALA A 15 7.48 -18.17 -1.49
C ALA A 15 7.46 -18.19 -3.03
N PHE A 16 8.42 -17.52 -3.66
CA PHE A 16 8.57 -17.51 -5.11
C PHE A 16 8.97 -18.89 -5.66
N LYS A 17 9.92 -19.59 -5.03
CA LYS A 17 10.27 -20.97 -5.41
C LYS A 17 9.05 -21.89 -5.33
N THR A 18 8.27 -21.80 -4.26
CA THR A 18 7.01 -22.55 -4.11
C THR A 18 6.04 -22.19 -5.23
N ALA A 19 5.89 -20.91 -5.56
CA ALA A 19 5.04 -20.46 -6.66
C ALA A 19 5.52 -20.97 -8.04
N THR A 20 6.84 -20.99 -8.30
CA THR A 20 7.42 -21.55 -9.52
C THR A 20 7.14 -23.05 -9.64
N LEU A 21 7.25 -23.80 -8.54
CA LEU A 21 6.86 -25.22 -8.51
C LEU A 21 5.37 -25.38 -8.80
N LEU A 22 4.52 -24.58 -8.13
CA LEU A 22 3.07 -24.57 -8.33
C LEU A 22 2.65 -24.16 -9.73
N LYS A 23 3.47 -23.42 -10.49
CA LYS A 23 3.21 -23.10 -11.89
C LYS A 23 3.22 -24.37 -12.74
N THR A 24 4.21 -25.24 -12.53
CA THR A 24 4.39 -26.51 -13.24
C THR A 24 3.43 -27.60 -12.75
N LEU A 25 3.10 -27.61 -11.47
CA LEU A 25 2.20 -28.59 -10.88
C LEU A 25 0.74 -28.18 -11.11
N ASN A 26 -0.10 -29.11 -11.53
CA ASN A 26 -1.54 -28.88 -11.70
C ASN A 26 -2.30 -29.12 -10.39
N VAL A 27 -1.85 -28.51 -9.30
CA VAL A 27 -2.42 -28.66 -7.95
C VAL A 27 -3.07 -27.37 -7.46
N ASN A 28 -4.10 -27.51 -6.63
CA ASN A 28 -4.77 -26.40 -5.98
C ASN A 28 -3.90 -25.87 -4.84
N SER A 29 -3.83 -24.54 -4.71
CA SER A 29 -3.03 -23.90 -3.68
C SER A 29 -3.75 -22.75 -2.98
N LEU A 30 -3.44 -22.58 -1.69
CA LEU A 30 -3.95 -21.50 -0.87
C LEU A 30 -2.78 -20.64 -0.37
N ILE A 31 -2.85 -19.35 -0.66
CA ILE A 31 -1.87 -18.34 -0.25
C ILE A 31 -2.47 -17.53 0.91
N THR A 32 -1.87 -17.62 2.08
CA THR A 32 -2.29 -16.85 3.25
C THR A 32 -1.35 -15.69 3.55
N GLY A 33 -1.81 -14.73 4.34
CA GLY A 33 -1.00 -13.62 4.82
C GLY A 33 -1.82 -12.37 5.16
N GLU A 34 -1.17 -11.34 5.69
CA GLU A 34 -1.81 -10.07 6.01
C GLU A 34 -2.28 -9.31 4.75
N LEU A 35 -2.98 -8.18 4.95
CA LEU A 35 -3.37 -7.30 3.85
C LEU A 35 -2.13 -6.60 3.26
N GLY A 36 -2.05 -6.53 1.93
CA GLY A 36 -0.96 -5.82 1.25
C GLY A 36 0.38 -6.57 1.20
N VAL A 37 0.44 -7.88 1.46
CA VAL A 37 1.71 -8.64 1.35
C VAL A 37 2.02 -9.14 -0.07
N GLY A 38 1.18 -8.82 -1.06
CA GLY A 38 1.39 -9.23 -2.45
C GLY A 38 0.79 -10.59 -2.85
N LYS A 39 -0.18 -11.11 -2.08
CA LYS A 39 -0.88 -12.39 -2.38
C LYS A 39 -1.43 -12.46 -3.80
N LYS A 40 -2.08 -11.37 -4.25
CA LYS A 40 -2.66 -11.27 -5.61
C LYS A 40 -1.58 -11.37 -6.69
N SER A 41 -0.47 -10.65 -6.53
CA SER A 41 0.64 -10.68 -7.48
C SER A 41 1.25 -12.08 -7.58
N LEU A 42 1.40 -12.77 -6.45
CA LEU A 42 1.90 -14.14 -6.44
C LEU A 42 0.91 -15.13 -7.07
N ALA A 43 -0.40 -14.98 -6.82
CA ALA A 43 -1.43 -15.79 -7.46
C ALA A 43 -1.44 -15.61 -8.99
N CYS A 44 -1.33 -14.36 -9.46
CA CYS A 44 -1.21 -14.05 -10.89
C CYS A 44 0.08 -14.62 -11.49
N TYR A 45 1.17 -14.69 -10.72
CA TYR A 45 2.41 -15.32 -11.19
C TYR A 45 2.26 -16.84 -11.41
N ILE A 46 1.51 -17.53 -10.54
CA ILE A 46 1.20 -18.97 -10.66
C ILE A 46 0.28 -19.22 -11.86
N LEU A 47 -0.77 -18.41 -12.00
CA LEU A 47 -1.77 -18.50 -13.06
C LEU A 47 -1.90 -17.17 -13.83
N PRO A 48 -1.05 -16.90 -14.83
CA PRO A 48 -1.02 -15.61 -15.54
C PRO A 48 -2.29 -15.31 -16.35
N ASP A 49 -2.91 -16.32 -16.96
CA ASP A 49 -4.05 -16.15 -17.86
C ASP A 49 -5.41 -16.46 -17.19
N ALA A 50 -5.42 -16.72 -15.88
CA ALA A 50 -6.64 -17.08 -15.18
C ALA A 50 -7.46 -15.85 -14.77
N PRO A 51 -8.79 -15.88 -14.89
CA PRO A 51 -9.65 -14.83 -14.38
C PRO A 51 -9.57 -14.75 -12.85
N ILE A 52 -9.68 -13.53 -12.33
CA ILE A 52 -9.56 -13.21 -10.91
C ILE A 52 -10.91 -12.75 -10.40
N PHE A 53 -11.43 -13.40 -9.36
CA PHE A 53 -12.68 -13.03 -8.71
C PHE A 53 -12.48 -12.80 -7.22
N ASP A 54 -13.27 -11.90 -6.64
CA ASP A 54 -13.40 -11.79 -5.18
C ASP A 54 -14.46 -12.79 -4.72
N ALA A 55 -14.17 -13.53 -3.67
CA ALA A 55 -15.09 -14.52 -3.12
C ALA A 55 -16.38 -13.90 -2.56
N SER A 56 -16.40 -12.57 -2.37
CA SER A 56 -17.58 -11.77 -2.03
C SER A 56 -18.62 -11.74 -3.17
N ASN A 57 -18.19 -11.80 -4.43
CA ASN A 57 -19.05 -11.76 -5.62
C ASN A 57 -19.51 -13.17 -6.01
N HIS A 58 -20.45 -13.74 -5.25
CA HIS A 58 -20.84 -15.14 -5.39
C HIS A 58 -21.45 -15.49 -6.77
N ASP A 59 -22.39 -14.68 -7.27
CA ASP A 59 -23.14 -15.02 -8.49
C ASP A 59 -22.26 -14.99 -9.75
N GLU A 60 -21.40 -13.98 -9.85
CA GLU A 60 -20.41 -13.84 -10.93
C GLU A 60 -19.43 -15.02 -10.93
N LEU A 61 -18.95 -15.40 -9.74
CA LEU A 61 -18.04 -16.52 -9.56
C LEU A 61 -18.68 -17.86 -9.96
N LEU A 62 -19.94 -18.13 -9.60
CA LEU A 62 -20.63 -19.36 -10.00
C LEU A 62 -20.76 -19.49 -11.52
N SER A 63 -21.21 -18.43 -12.19
CA SER A 63 -21.40 -18.44 -13.65
C SER A 63 -20.09 -18.67 -14.43
N THR A 64 -18.97 -18.19 -13.88
CA THR A 64 -17.65 -18.32 -14.52
C THR A 64 -16.98 -19.67 -14.23
N LEU A 65 -17.27 -20.28 -13.08
CA LEU A 65 -16.80 -21.65 -12.77
C LEU A 65 -17.36 -22.70 -13.73
N GLU A 66 -18.51 -22.46 -14.37
CA GLU A 66 -19.08 -23.40 -15.36
C GLU A 66 -18.31 -23.43 -16.69
N SER A 67 -17.53 -22.38 -17.00
CA SER A 67 -16.89 -22.19 -18.31
C SER A 67 -15.37 -22.21 -18.28
N VAL A 68 -14.76 -22.23 -17.09
CA VAL A 68 -13.32 -21.98 -16.91
C VAL A 68 -12.63 -23.12 -16.17
N ASN A 69 -11.46 -23.54 -16.66
CA ASN A 69 -10.67 -24.63 -16.07
C ASN A 69 -9.61 -24.18 -15.05
N LYS A 70 -9.32 -22.87 -14.97
CA LYS A 70 -8.33 -22.27 -14.06
C LYS A 70 -8.85 -20.96 -13.51
N VAL A 71 -8.84 -20.75 -12.20
CA VAL A 71 -9.36 -19.53 -11.58
C VAL A 71 -8.52 -19.07 -10.40
N ILE A 72 -8.43 -17.76 -10.22
CA ILE A 72 -7.86 -17.15 -9.01
C ILE A 72 -9.02 -16.60 -8.16
N ILE A 73 -9.12 -17.05 -6.92
CA ILE A 73 -10.14 -16.58 -5.97
C ILE A 73 -9.46 -15.75 -4.90
N THR A 74 -9.91 -14.50 -4.73
CA THR A 74 -9.37 -13.57 -3.73
C THR A 74 -10.30 -13.44 -2.53
N ASN A 75 -9.71 -13.17 -1.36
CA ASN A 75 -10.43 -12.95 -0.10
C ASN A 75 -11.41 -14.07 0.24
N LEU A 76 -10.92 -15.32 0.23
CA LEU A 76 -11.75 -16.52 0.47
C LEU A 76 -12.53 -16.42 1.79
N GLU A 77 -12.03 -15.69 2.79
CA GLU A 77 -12.71 -15.43 4.06
C GLU A 77 -14.07 -14.73 3.93
N ASN A 78 -14.30 -13.97 2.87
CA ASN A 78 -15.52 -13.17 2.69
C ASN A 78 -16.65 -13.92 1.97
N SER A 79 -16.41 -15.18 1.58
CA SER A 79 -17.38 -15.92 0.79
C SER A 79 -18.60 -16.34 1.63
N PRO A 80 -19.83 -16.06 1.16
CA PRO A 80 -21.05 -16.42 1.88
C PRO A 80 -21.31 -17.94 1.87
N ASN A 81 -20.89 -18.66 0.83
CA ASN A 81 -21.10 -20.11 0.72
C ASN A 81 -19.94 -20.83 0.03
N ILE A 82 -18.90 -21.09 0.82
CA ILE A 82 -17.67 -21.76 0.37
C ILE A 82 -17.90 -23.21 -0.07
N LYS A 83 -18.88 -23.90 0.53
CA LYS A 83 -19.13 -25.33 0.24
C LYS A 83 -19.54 -25.55 -1.22
N LYS A 84 -20.51 -24.75 -1.70
CA LYS A 84 -20.97 -24.82 -3.09
C LYS A 84 -19.86 -24.53 -4.09
N ILE A 85 -19.01 -23.55 -3.79
CA ILE A 85 -17.87 -23.20 -4.64
C ILE A 85 -16.93 -24.41 -4.77
N PHE A 86 -16.64 -25.09 -3.67
CA PHE A 86 -15.74 -26.24 -3.67
C PHE A 86 -16.34 -27.50 -4.30
N GLU A 87 -17.65 -27.72 -4.17
CA GLU A 87 -18.37 -28.78 -4.88
C GLU A 87 -18.23 -28.61 -6.39
N ILE A 88 -18.52 -27.42 -6.92
CA ILE A 88 -18.39 -27.12 -8.36
C ILE A 88 -16.95 -27.26 -8.84
N VAL A 89 -15.99 -26.78 -8.05
CA VAL A 89 -14.56 -26.92 -8.37
C VAL A 89 -14.14 -28.39 -8.45
N HIS A 90 -14.66 -29.23 -7.56
CA HIS A 90 -14.38 -30.66 -7.55
C HIS A 90 -15.03 -31.35 -8.77
N ASP A 91 -16.30 -31.07 -9.04
CA ASP A 91 -17.06 -31.70 -10.12
C ASP A 91 -16.49 -31.36 -11.50
N ASN A 92 -16.09 -30.10 -11.70
CA ASN A 92 -15.49 -29.62 -12.95
C ASN A 92 -13.95 -29.76 -13.00
N SER A 93 -13.32 -30.31 -11.95
CA SER A 93 -11.86 -30.46 -11.84
C SER A 93 -11.08 -29.16 -12.16
N ILE A 94 -11.56 -28.04 -11.63
CA ILE A 94 -11.02 -26.70 -11.89
C ILE A 94 -9.75 -26.50 -11.06
N ARG A 95 -8.70 -25.96 -11.67
CA ARG A 95 -7.50 -25.55 -10.93
C ARG A 95 -7.73 -24.20 -10.25
N VAL A 96 -7.60 -24.18 -8.93
CA VAL A 96 -7.85 -22.99 -8.11
C VAL A 96 -6.59 -22.55 -7.37
N VAL A 97 -6.26 -21.26 -7.50
CA VAL A 97 -5.33 -20.59 -6.60
C VAL A 97 -6.14 -19.58 -5.78
N ALA A 98 -6.28 -19.85 -4.49
CA ALA A 98 -7.02 -18.99 -3.59
C ALA A 98 -6.08 -18.13 -2.74
N THR A 99 -6.54 -16.94 -2.37
CA THR A 99 -5.86 -16.09 -1.39
C THR A 99 -6.79 -15.84 -0.20
N ALA A 100 -6.22 -15.86 1.01
CA ALA A 100 -6.96 -15.63 2.24
C ALA A 100 -6.14 -14.84 3.27
N ARG A 101 -6.77 -14.41 4.36
CA ARG A 101 -6.07 -13.91 5.56
C ARG A 101 -5.33 -15.04 6.31
N SER A 102 -4.31 -14.69 7.06
CA SER A 102 -3.51 -15.63 7.88
C SER A 102 -4.34 -16.40 8.91
N SER A 103 -5.42 -15.81 9.42
CA SER A 103 -6.32 -16.44 10.39
C SER A 103 -7.35 -17.40 9.77
N TYR A 104 -7.38 -17.54 8.45
CA TYR A 104 -8.38 -18.36 7.78
C TYR A 104 -8.08 -19.86 7.95
N SER A 105 -8.98 -20.58 8.61
CA SER A 105 -8.96 -22.04 8.72
C SER A 105 -10.34 -22.60 8.38
N ASN A 106 -10.37 -23.65 7.57
CA ASN A 106 -11.61 -24.29 7.14
C ASN A 106 -11.30 -25.72 6.67
N GLU A 107 -12.02 -26.70 7.22
CA GLU A 107 -11.84 -28.12 6.90
C GLU A 107 -12.03 -28.43 5.41
N PHE A 108 -12.97 -27.74 4.74
CA PHE A 108 -13.18 -27.95 3.30
C PHE A 108 -12.03 -27.39 2.47
N ALA A 109 -11.41 -26.30 2.94
CA ALA A 109 -10.21 -25.75 2.31
C ALA A 109 -8.99 -26.66 2.54
N ASP A 110 -8.89 -27.35 3.68
CA ASP A 110 -7.85 -28.37 3.92
C ASP A 110 -7.95 -29.55 2.95
N LYS A 111 -9.17 -29.95 2.57
CA LYS A 111 -9.40 -31.02 1.60
C LYS A 111 -9.10 -30.60 0.16
N LEU A 112 -9.46 -29.38 -0.21
CA LEU A 112 -9.30 -28.91 -1.59
C LEU A 112 -7.87 -28.48 -1.93
N PHE A 113 -7.20 -27.77 -1.02
CA PHE A 113 -5.89 -27.17 -1.28
C PHE A 113 -4.77 -28.08 -0.78
N SER A 114 -4.09 -28.75 -1.72
CA SER A 114 -2.97 -29.64 -1.42
C SER A 114 -1.74 -28.89 -0.90
N VAL A 115 -1.57 -27.62 -1.30
CA VAL A 115 -0.44 -26.79 -0.89
C VAL A 115 -0.95 -25.52 -0.24
N LYS A 116 -0.49 -25.27 0.98
CA LYS A 116 -0.78 -24.04 1.74
C LYS A 116 0.52 -23.41 2.18
N PHE A 117 0.66 -22.12 1.94
CA PHE A 117 1.82 -21.38 2.42
C PHE A 117 1.45 -19.94 2.76
N ASP A 118 2.17 -19.42 3.75
CA ASP A 118 1.94 -18.09 4.30
C ASP A 118 3.02 -17.12 3.81
N ILE A 119 2.59 -15.89 3.49
CA ILE A 119 3.48 -14.79 3.16
C ILE A 119 3.61 -13.89 4.39
N PRO A 120 4.77 -13.91 5.07
CA PRO A 120 5.01 -13.00 6.18
C PRO A 120 4.90 -11.52 5.79
N PRO A 121 4.54 -10.67 6.75
CA PRO A 121 4.39 -9.23 6.56
C PRO A 121 5.74 -8.57 6.25
N LEU A 122 5.70 -7.39 5.62
CA LEU A 122 6.89 -6.65 5.20
C LEU A 122 7.80 -6.24 6.36
N ARG A 123 7.26 -6.13 7.57
CA ARG A 123 8.06 -5.87 8.79
C ARG A 123 9.10 -6.96 9.09
N GLU A 124 8.88 -8.18 8.59
CA GLU A 124 9.78 -9.33 8.73
C GLU A 124 10.68 -9.51 7.49
N ARG A 125 10.56 -8.63 6.49
CA ARG A 125 11.27 -8.70 5.21
C ARG A 125 11.81 -7.32 4.78
N PRO A 126 12.69 -6.70 5.59
CA PRO A 126 13.17 -5.35 5.32
C PRO A 126 13.90 -5.23 3.98
N GLU A 127 14.55 -6.29 3.50
CA GLU A 127 15.26 -6.30 2.22
C GLU A 127 14.31 -6.11 1.03
N ASP A 128 13.08 -6.66 1.11
CA ASP A 128 12.06 -6.47 0.07
C ASP A 128 11.51 -5.03 0.06
N VAL A 129 11.54 -4.33 1.21
CA VAL A 129 11.00 -2.96 1.32
C VAL A 129 11.80 -1.99 0.47
N GLU A 130 13.13 -2.11 0.47
CA GLU A 130 14.01 -1.23 -0.32
C GLU A 130 13.75 -1.39 -1.82
N GLU A 131 13.67 -2.63 -2.30
CA GLU A 131 13.35 -2.93 -3.70
C GLU A 131 11.93 -2.49 -4.09
N LEU A 132 10.95 -2.68 -3.20
CA LEU A 132 9.57 -2.22 -3.41
C LEU A 132 9.52 -0.70 -3.57
N ILE A 133 10.28 0.05 -2.78
CA ILE A 133 10.36 1.50 -2.91
C ILE A 133 10.89 1.87 -4.29
N GLN A 134 11.97 1.24 -4.77
CA GLN A 134 12.52 1.51 -6.10
C GLN A 134 11.51 1.19 -7.21
N GLN A 135 10.76 0.09 -7.08
CA GLN A 135 9.72 -0.26 -8.04
C GLN A 135 8.59 0.77 -8.04
N PHE A 136 8.12 1.20 -6.87
CA PHE A 136 7.07 2.21 -6.76
C PHE A 136 7.52 3.59 -7.24
N ILE A 137 8.79 3.95 -7.07
CA ILE A 137 9.34 5.19 -7.64
C ILE A 137 9.31 5.12 -9.17
N LYS A 138 9.73 3.99 -9.77
CA LYS A 138 9.66 3.78 -11.23
C LYS A 138 8.22 3.85 -11.71
N GLU A 139 7.29 3.19 -11.02
CA GLU A 139 5.87 3.25 -11.32
C GLU A 139 5.33 4.68 -11.24
N ALA A 140 5.65 5.43 -10.18
CA ALA A 140 5.24 6.82 -10.03
C ALA A 140 5.79 7.71 -11.16
N SER A 141 7.07 7.52 -11.53
CA SER A 141 7.69 8.29 -12.61
C SER A 141 7.01 8.06 -13.96
N LEU A 142 6.57 6.83 -14.23
CA LEU A 142 5.82 6.48 -15.42
C LEU A 142 4.39 7.02 -15.39
N LEU A 143 3.72 6.93 -14.23
CA LEU A 143 2.33 7.37 -14.06
C LEU A 143 2.18 8.89 -14.14
N PHE A 144 3.10 9.63 -13.53
CA PHE A 144 3.01 11.09 -13.43
C PHE A 144 3.83 11.82 -14.49
N CYS A 145 4.53 11.09 -15.38
CA CYS A 145 5.38 11.63 -16.44
C CYS A 145 6.39 12.70 -15.95
N SER A 146 6.77 12.65 -14.68
CA SER A 146 7.70 13.61 -14.10
C SER A 146 9.13 13.13 -14.19
N LYS A 147 10.04 14.07 -14.44
CA LYS A 147 11.49 13.87 -14.39
C LYS A 147 12.07 14.13 -12.99
N GLY A 148 11.23 14.33 -11.98
CA GLY A 148 11.62 14.58 -10.61
C GLY A 148 12.50 13.46 -10.05
N VAL A 149 13.63 13.84 -9.44
CA VAL A 149 14.49 12.90 -8.70
C VAL A 149 13.88 12.70 -7.32
N PHE A 150 13.46 11.47 -7.01
CA PHE A 150 12.86 11.15 -5.71
C PHE A 150 13.85 11.44 -4.56
N LYS A 151 13.52 12.43 -3.73
CA LYS A 151 14.32 12.80 -2.57
C LYS A 151 13.95 11.96 -1.35
N PHE A 152 14.89 11.14 -0.86
CA PHE A 152 14.72 10.32 0.34
C PHE A 152 14.76 11.08 1.69
N ARG A 153 14.82 12.42 1.68
CA ARG A 153 14.93 13.19 2.93
C ARG A 153 13.69 12.94 3.81
N ASN A 154 13.93 12.45 5.03
CA ASN A 154 12.90 12.12 6.03
C ASN A 154 11.89 11.05 5.61
N PHE A 155 12.21 10.19 4.62
CA PHE A 155 11.33 9.10 4.22
C PHE A 155 11.45 7.94 5.21
N LYS A 156 10.41 7.72 6.01
CA LYS A 156 10.30 6.58 6.94
C LYS A 156 9.21 5.63 6.42
N PRO A 157 9.56 4.41 5.95
CA PRO A 157 8.59 3.51 5.33
C PRO A 157 7.39 3.20 6.25
N ASP A 158 6.19 3.44 5.74
CA ASP A 158 4.94 3.05 6.42
C ASP A 158 4.55 1.62 6.06
N LEU A 159 4.71 0.71 7.03
CA LEU A 159 4.40 -0.71 6.88
C LEU A 159 3.08 -1.13 7.56
N THR A 160 2.25 -0.17 7.98
CA THR A 160 0.97 -0.46 8.69
C THR A 160 0.02 -1.34 7.88
N GLN A 161 0.01 -1.19 6.55
CA GLN A 161 -0.72 -2.04 5.62
C GLN A 161 0.22 -2.63 4.55
N ASN A 162 1.44 -3.00 4.96
CA ASN A 162 2.45 -3.61 4.10
C ASN A 162 2.67 -2.79 2.81
N SER A 163 2.54 -3.41 1.62
CA SER A 163 2.85 -2.73 0.36
C SER A 163 1.82 -1.65 0.01
N ASN A 164 0.60 -1.71 0.53
CA ASN A 164 -0.45 -0.73 0.22
C ASN A 164 -0.13 0.64 0.84
N SER A 165 0.23 0.66 2.13
CA SER A 165 0.63 1.87 2.82
C SER A 165 1.94 2.41 2.25
N LEU A 166 2.92 1.53 1.99
CA LEU A 166 4.20 1.90 1.40
C LEU A 166 4.03 2.51 0.00
N ARG A 167 3.27 1.86 -0.88
CA ARG A 167 2.97 2.36 -2.23
C ARG A 167 2.27 3.71 -2.17
N ARG A 168 1.23 3.85 -1.34
CA ARG A 168 0.54 5.14 -1.13
C ARG A 168 1.54 6.23 -0.70
N GLN A 169 2.38 5.93 0.29
CA GLN A 169 3.36 6.88 0.80
C GLN A 169 4.36 7.31 -0.28
N VAL A 170 4.90 6.36 -1.06
CA VAL A 170 5.83 6.67 -2.16
C VAL A 170 5.15 7.56 -3.21
N MET A 171 3.91 7.24 -3.61
CA MET A 171 3.16 8.01 -4.60
C MET A 171 2.90 9.45 -4.13
N ILE A 172 2.44 9.62 -2.89
CA ILE A 172 2.22 10.94 -2.29
C ILE A 172 3.53 11.72 -2.22
N HIS A 173 4.60 11.09 -1.72
CA HIS A 173 5.91 11.74 -1.56
C HIS A 173 6.53 12.14 -2.91
N PHE A 174 6.26 11.36 -3.96
CA PHE A 174 6.67 11.69 -5.32
C PHE A 174 5.91 12.93 -5.83
N LEU A 175 4.58 12.95 -5.70
CA LEU A 175 3.74 14.09 -6.13
C LEU A 175 4.07 15.39 -5.38
N LEU A 176 4.30 15.31 -4.07
CA LEU A 176 4.63 16.48 -3.25
C LEU A 176 5.96 17.16 -3.64
N GLN A 177 6.83 16.48 -4.39
CA GLN A 177 8.10 17.07 -4.84
C GLN A 177 7.95 17.98 -6.07
N ASP A 178 6.88 17.79 -6.85
CA ASP A 178 6.63 18.53 -8.08
C ASP A 178 5.47 19.53 -7.95
N ILE A 179 4.89 19.65 -6.75
CA ILE A 179 3.74 20.52 -6.52
C ILE A 179 4.10 22.00 -6.78
N ASN A 180 3.24 22.69 -7.53
CA ASN A 180 3.38 24.14 -7.74
C ASN A 180 2.56 24.95 -6.72
N GLU A 181 2.73 26.27 -6.73
CA GLU A 181 2.07 27.16 -5.76
C GLU A 181 0.53 27.14 -5.89
N ASN A 182 -0.01 27.09 -7.12
CA ASN A 182 -1.45 27.05 -7.33
C ASN A 182 -2.07 25.75 -6.82
N GLU A 183 -1.42 24.62 -7.09
CA GLU A 183 -1.82 23.31 -6.56
C GLU A 183 -1.75 23.27 -5.04
N LEU A 184 -0.72 23.87 -4.43
CA LEU A 184 -0.63 23.97 -2.98
C LEU A 184 -1.81 24.78 -2.43
N MET A 185 -2.13 25.92 -3.05
CA MET A 185 -3.28 26.75 -2.65
C MET A 185 -4.61 26.01 -2.82
N GLU A 186 -4.76 25.21 -3.87
CA GLU A 186 -5.94 24.37 -4.09
C GLU A 186 -6.05 23.27 -3.03
N ILE A 187 -4.94 22.63 -2.63
CA ILE A 187 -4.92 21.68 -1.51
C ILE A 187 -5.37 22.36 -0.22
N PHE A 188 -4.86 23.56 0.07
CA PHE A 188 -5.30 24.33 1.24
C PHE A 188 -6.79 24.64 1.18
N TYR A 189 -7.29 25.11 0.04
CA TYR A 189 -8.71 25.42 -0.16
C TYR A 189 -9.59 24.19 0.08
N ASN A 190 -9.29 23.07 -0.59
CA ASN A 190 -10.05 21.82 -0.47
C ASN A 190 -9.99 21.24 0.95
N TYR A 191 -8.88 21.41 1.66
CA TYR A 191 -8.77 20.99 3.05
C TYR A 191 -9.63 21.84 4.00
N LEU A 192 -9.71 23.15 3.74
CA LEU A 192 -10.35 24.11 4.63
C LEU A 192 -11.86 24.25 4.38
N VAL A 193 -12.33 24.17 3.13
CA VAL A 193 -13.73 24.49 2.76
C VAL A 193 -14.77 23.74 3.60
N ASP A 194 -14.56 22.44 3.85
CA ASP A 194 -15.48 21.62 4.63
C ASP A 194 -15.28 21.75 6.16
N ARG A 195 -14.26 22.47 6.59
CA ARG A 195 -13.86 22.62 8.00
C ARG A 195 -14.04 24.03 8.55
N LEU A 196 -14.41 24.99 7.70
CA LEU A 196 -14.76 26.34 8.11
C LEU A 196 -16.18 26.37 8.69
N GLY A 197 -16.40 27.27 9.65
CA GLY A 197 -17.69 27.46 10.33
C GLY A 197 -17.58 27.71 11.84
N SER A 198 -16.38 27.77 12.40
CA SER A 198 -16.17 28.10 13.82
C SER A 198 -15.84 29.58 14.03
N GLN A 199 -15.98 30.07 15.26
CA GLN A 199 -15.74 31.48 15.59
C GLN A 199 -14.25 31.90 15.50
N SER A 200 -13.31 30.97 15.36
CA SER A 200 -11.87 31.27 15.41
C SER A 200 -11.04 30.45 14.41
N ASP A 201 -11.62 30.13 13.25
CA ASP A 201 -10.99 29.29 12.23
C ASP A 201 -9.60 29.77 11.81
N TYR A 202 -9.39 31.08 11.69
CA TYR A 202 -8.05 31.63 11.40
C TYR A 202 -7.01 31.13 12.40
N LYS A 203 -7.27 31.28 13.70
CA LYS A 203 -6.35 30.83 14.76
C LYS A 203 -6.24 29.30 14.78
N ASN A 204 -7.35 28.60 14.55
CA ASN A 204 -7.40 27.14 14.55
C ASN A 204 -6.56 26.54 13.42
N PHE A 205 -6.50 27.18 12.24
CA PHE A 205 -5.77 26.68 11.08
C PHE A 205 -4.40 27.34 10.86
N LEU A 206 -4.05 28.40 11.60
CA LEU A 206 -2.78 29.12 11.43
C LEU A 206 -1.54 28.22 11.53
N HIS A 207 -1.61 27.17 12.37
CA HIS A 207 -0.54 26.18 12.52
C HIS A 207 -0.19 25.44 11.22
N LEU A 208 -1.15 25.30 10.28
CA LEU A 208 -0.91 24.67 8.98
C LEU A 208 0.08 25.46 8.12
N TYR A 209 0.20 26.77 8.35
CA TYR A 209 1.17 27.63 7.68
C TYR A 209 2.43 27.82 8.54
N GLU A 210 2.27 28.13 9.82
CA GLU A 210 3.41 28.52 10.68
C GLU A 210 4.34 27.36 11.03
N ALA A 211 3.81 26.16 11.32
CA ALA A 211 4.65 25.04 11.71
C ALA A 211 5.57 24.57 10.57
N PRO A 212 5.10 24.37 9.32
CA PRO A 212 5.98 24.05 8.19
C PRO A 212 7.02 25.14 7.91
N LEU A 213 6.63 26.42 7.99
CA LEU A 213 7.54 27.55 7.77
C LEU A 213 8.68 27.57 8.80
N ILE A 214 8.35 27.38 10.09
CA ILE A 214 9.31 27.34 11.18
C ILE A 214 10.24 26.13 11.03
N LYS A 215 9.70 24.94 10.72
CA LYS A 215 10.48 23.70 10.55
C LYS A 215 11.46 23.80 9.39
N ALA A 216 11.00 24.22 8.21
CA ALA A 216 11.86 24.47 7.06
C ALA A 216 12.92 25.54 7.34
N GLY A 217 12.54 26.56 8.13
CA GLY A 217 13.43 27.60 8.61
C GLY A 217 14.58 27.07 9.47
N PHE A 218 14.30 26.20 10.44
CA PHE A 218 15.33 25.59 11.28
C PHE A 218 16.23 24.62 10.49
N ASP A 219 15.65 23.83 9.60
CA ASP A 219 16.42 22.94 8.71
C ASP A 219 17.43 23.72 7.87
N LYS A 220 17.08 24.95 7.44
CA LYS A 220 17.91 25.80 6.58
C LYS A 220 18.91 26.67 7.35
N PHE A 221 18.47 27.31 8.44
CA PHE A 221 19.26 28.36 9.11
C PHE A 221 19.84 27.93 10.46
N LYS A 222 19.46 26.77 11.02
CA LYS A 222 19.99 26.13 12.25
C LYS A 222 19.99 26.98 13.54
N SER A 223 19.66 28.27 13.46
CA SER A 223 19.72 29.25 14.54
C SER A 223 18.44 30.08 14.55
N GLN A 224 17.85 30.22 15.74
CA GLN A 224 16.65 31.02 15.93
C GLN A 224 16.86 32.51 15.60
N LEU A 225 18.05 33.06 15.86
CA LEU A 225 18.36 34.46 15.55
C LEU A 225 18.34 34.70 14.03
N GLN A 226 19.02 33.82 13.29
CA GLN A 226 19.05 33.89 11.84
C GLN A 226 17.66 33.65 11.25
N LEU A 227 16.90 32.70 11.81
CA LEU A 227 15.53 32.46 11.37
C LEU A 227 14.63 33.68 11.59
N SER A 228 14.68 34.32 12.77
CA SER A 228 13.88 35.52 13.05
C SER A 228 14.22 36.67 12.10
N ASP A 229 15.50 36.87 11.81
CA ASP A 229 15.97 37.88 10.86
C ASP A 229 15.47 37.60 9.44
N ARG A 230 15.58 36.35 8.96
CA ARG A 230 15.13 35.94 7.63
C ARG A 230 13.61 35.98 7.46
N LEU A 231 12.85 35.72 8.52
CA LEU A 231 11.39 35.82 8.51
C LEU A 231 10.90 37.26 8.74
N GLY A 232 11.80 38.21 9.05
CA GLY A 232 11.41 39.59 9.39
C GLY A 232 10.61 39.69 10.69
N LEU A 233 10.80 38.75 11.62
CA LEU A 233 10.10 38.69 12.89
C LEU A 233 11.02 39.13 14.03
N ASN A 234 10.45 39.79 15.05
CA ASN A 234 11.15 39.93 16.32
C ASN A 234 11.42 38.53 16.91
N ARG A 235 12.63 38.32 17.43
CA ARG A 235 13.05 37.05 18.05
C ARG A 235 12.10 36.56 19.14
N ASN A 236 11.54 37.46 19.95
CA ASN A 236 10.57 37.10 20.99
C ASN A 236 9.23 36.65 20.38
N THR A 237 8.81 37.25 19.27
CA THR A 237 7.63 36.81 18.52
C THR A 237 7.84 35.41 17.95
N LEU A 238 9.02 35.15 17.35
CA LEU A 238 9.35 33.81 16.87
C LEU A 238 9.36 32.78 18.00
N ARG A 239 9.91 33.12 19.18
CA ARG A 239 9.85 32.24 20.37
C ARG A 239 8.42 31.89 20.76
N LYS A 240 7.54 32.89 20.81
CA LYS A 240 6.13 32.68 21.15
C LYS A 240 5.45 31.77 20.12
N LYS A 241 5.68 32.01 18.83
CA LYS A 241 5.12 31.17 17.75
C LYS A 241 5.65 29.73 17.76
N ILE A 242 6.92 29.52 18.11
CA ILE A 242 7.46 28.17 18.32
C ILE A 242 6.73 27.47 19.46
N ALA A 243 6.57 28.14 20.61
CA ALA A 243 5.87 27.56 21.77
C ALA A 243 4.38 27.26 21.47
N GLU A 244 3.71 28.12 20.70
CA GLU A 244 2.31 27.90 20.27
C GLU A 244 2.16 26.70 19.31
N ASN A 245 3.22 26.38 18.55
CA ASN A 245 3.22 25.29 17.56
C ASN A 245 4.03 24.05 18.03
N ASP A 246 4.40 23.97 19.30
CA ASP A 246 5.30 22.93 19.84
C ASP A 246 4.82 21.50 19.55
N LYS A 247 3.50 21.28 19.53
CA LYS A 247 2.88 19.99 19.17
C LYS A 247 3.20 19.51 17.75
N TYR A 248 3.56 20.42 16.84
CA TYR A 248 3.72 20.15 15.40
C TYR A 248 5.18 20.21 14.90
N LEU A 249 6.12 20.65 15.75
CA LEU A 249 7.53 20.83 15.38
C LEU A 249 8.34 19.56 15.66
#